data_AF-Q13H55-F1
#
_entry.id   AF-Q13H55-F1
#
_cell.length_a   1.000
_cell.length_b   1.000
_cell.length_c   1.000
_cell.angle_alpha   90.00
_cell.angle_beta   90.00
_cell.angle_gamma   90.00
#
_symmetry.space_group_name_H-M   'P 1'
#
loop_
_entity.id
_entity.type
_entity.pdbx_description
1 polymer ?
#
loop_
_entity_poly.entity_id
_entity_poly.type
_entity_poly.pdbx_seq_one_letter_code
_entity_poly.pdbx_strand_id
1 'polypeptide(L)' 'MIVLDTNVLSEMLRRLPGVEVMAWLAAQPRAALFTTTVIRADILYGL' A
#
# COMPACT_ATOMS: atom_id res chain seq x y z
N MET A 1 4.23 -7.07 12.08
CA MET A 1 2.90 -7.08 11.45
C MET A 1 2.49 -5.65 11.18
N ILE A 2 2.30 -5.28 9.92
CA ILE A 2 2.02 -3.92 9.46
C ILE A 2 0.77 -3.96 8.59
N VAL A 3 -0.23 -3.15 8.92
CA VAL A 3 -1.44 -2.99 8.10
C VAL A 3 -1.25 -1.75 7.23
N LEU A 4 -1.34 -1.92 5.92
CA LEU A 4 -1.19 -0.86 4.94
C LEU A 4 -2.50 -0.10 4.79
N ASP A 5 -2.43 1.22 4.88
CA ASP A 5 -3.52 2.16 4.60
C ASP A 5 -3.75 2.31 3.08
N THR A 6 -4.93 2.83 2.71
CA THR A 6 -5.29 3.15 1.32
C THR A 6 -4.29 4.12 0.70
N ASN A 7 -3.76 5.09 1.45
CA ASN A 7 -2.77 6.05 0.92
C ASN A 7 -1.48 5.37 0.44
N VAL A 8 -0.95 4.42 1.21
CA VAL A 8 0.29 3.72 0.86
C VAL A 8 0.08 2.84 -0.37
N LEU A 9 -1.06 2.16 -0.46
CA LEU A 9 -1.40 1.33 -1.61
C LEU A 9 -1.69 2.18 -2.85
N SER A 10 -2.38 3.31 -2.70
CA SER A 10 -2.62 4.27 -3.78
C SER A 10 -1.32 4.88 -4.31
N GLU A 11 -0.33 5.17 -3.46
CA GLU A 11 1.00 5.59 -3.92
C GLU A 11 1.64 4.57 -4.86
N MET A 12 1.54 3.27 -4.57
CA MET A 12 2.07 2.21 -5.45
C MET A 12 1.41 2.20 -6.84
N LEU A 13 0.22 2.78 -6.98
CA LEU A 13 -0.54 2.85 -8.24
C LEU A 13 -0.26 4.14 -9.03
N ARG A 14 0.45 5.12 -8.47
CA ARG A 14 0.76 6.37 -9.16
C ARG A 14 1.79 6.16 -10.26
N ARG A 15 1.71 7.00 -11.30
CA ARG A 15 2.70 7.00 -12.42
C ARG A 15 4.14 7.26 -11.93
N LEU A 16 4.30 8.15 -10.96
CA LEU A 16 5.55 8.37 -10.24
C LEU A 16 5.28 8.25 -8.75
N PRO A 17 5.53 7.08 -8.14
CA PRO A 17 5.37 6.88 -6.71
C PRO A 17 6.48 7.61 -5.93
N GLY A 18 6.17 8.02 -4.69
CA GLY A 18 7.18 8.58 -3.78
C GLY A 18 8.31 7.59 -3.49
N VAL A 19 9.56 8.01 -3.74
CA VAL A 19 10.75 7.15 -3.59
C VAL A 19 10.89 6.62 -2.15
N GLU A 20 10.59 7.46 -1.16
CA GLU A 20 10.68 7.09 0.26
C GLU A 20 9.67 5.99 0.63
N VAL A 21 8.45 6.07 0.10
CA VAL A 21 7.39 5.08 0.34
C VAL A 21 7.79 3.74 -0.28
N MET A 22 8.31 3.76 -1.50
CA MET A 22 8.76 2.56 -2.20
C MET A 22 9.98 1.92 -1.52
N ALA A 23 10.93 2.73 -1.05
CA ALA A 23 12.09 2.25 -0.31
C ALA A 23 11.69 1.62 1.03
N TRP A 24 10.77 2.26 1.76
CA TRP A 24 10.24 1.71 3.02
C TRP A 24 9.49 0.39 2.79
N LEU A 25 8.63 0.32 1.76
CA LEU A 25 7.91 -0.91 1.39
C LEU A 25 8.87 -2.05 1.03
N ALA A 26 9.91 -1.75 0.25
CA ALA A 26 10.91 -2.73 -0.17
C ALA A 26 11.73 -3.29 0.99
N ALA A 27 11.87 -2.53 2.09
CA ALA A 27 12.56 -2.97 3.30
C ALA A 27 11.72 -3.90 4.19
N GLN A 28 10.41 -4.03 3.95
CA GLN A 28 9.55 -4.87 4.78
C GLN A 28 9.48 -6.32 4.27
N PRO A 29 9.54 -7.33 5.16
CA PRO A 29 9.21 -8.71 4.79
C PRO A 29 7.77 -8.79 4.26
N ARG A 30 7.56 -9.39 3.09
CA ARG A 30 6.22 -9.49 2.47
C ARG A 30 5.19 -10.17 3.37
N ALA A 31 5.60 -11.20 4.11
CA ALA A 31 4.74 -11.91 5.06
C ALA A 31 4.32 -11.07 6.28
N ALA A 32 4.94 -9.91 6.48
CA ALA A 32 4.60 -8.98 7.56
C ALA A 32 3.65 -7.86 7.11
N LEU A 33 3.32 -7.78 5.81
CA LEU A 33 2.45 -6.77 5.22
C LEU A 33 1.03 -7.31 5.03
N PHE A 34 0.06 -6.55 5.51
CA PHE A 34 -1.36 -6.89 5.45
C PHE A 34 -2.15 -5.69 4.93
N THR A 35 -3.33 -5.95 4.37
CA THR A 35 -4.34 -4.91 4.10
C THR A 35 -5.69 -5.40 4.62
N THR A 36 -6.66 -4.51 4.76
CA THR A 36 -8.00 -4.85 5.24
C THR A 36 -8.94 -5.10 4.06
N THR A 37 -10.05 -5.80 4.32
CA THR A 37 -11.10 -6.00 3.31
C THR A 37 -11.76 -4.70 2.87
N VAL A 38 -11.81 -3.68 3.76
CA VAL A 38 -12.34 -2.34 3.46
C VAL A 38 -11.42 -1.61 2.49
N ILE A 39 -10.12 -1.54 2.78
CA ILE A 39 -9.13 -0.88 1.90
C ILE A 39 -9.05 -1.56 0.53
N ARG A 40 -9.17 -2.90 0.51
CA ARG A 40 -9.28 -3.64 -0.76
C ARG A 40 -10.53 -3.23 -1.56
N ALA A 41 -11.65 -2.97 -0.90
CA ALA A 41 -12.85 -2.46 -1.58
C ALA A 41 -12.58 -1.07 -2.14
N ASP A 42 -12.04 -0.14 -1.34
CA ASP A 42 -11.75 1.23 -1.77
C ASP A 42 -10.91 1.26 -3.05
N ILE A 43 -9.83 0.48 -3.10
CA ILE A 43 -8.94 0.40 -4.28
C ILE A 43 -9.66 -0.19 -5.51
N LEU A 44 -10.48 -1.22 -5.33
CA LEU A 44 -11.20 -1.86 -6.44
C LEU A 44 -12.32 -0.98 -6.99
N TYR A 45 -12.93 -0.15 -6.14
CA TYR A 45 -14.01 0.76 -6.53
C TYR A 45 -13.52 2.19 -6.83
N GLY A 46 -12.25 2.50 -6.56
CA GLY A 46 -11.67 3.83 -6.76
C GLY A 46 -12.27 4.90 -5.85
N LEU A 47 -12.59 4.53 -4.61
CA LEU A 47 -13.21 5.42 -3.59
C LEU A 47 -12.20 6.40 -2.97
#